data_AF-A0A9P3CKF7-F1
#
_entry.id   AF-A0A9P3CKF7-F1
#
_cell.length_a   1.000
_cell.length_b   1.000
_cell.length_c   1.000
_cell.angle_alpha   90.00
_cell.angle_beta   90.00
_cell.angle_gamma   90.00
#
_symmetry.space_group_name_H-M   'P 1'
#
loop_
_entity.id
_entity.type
_entity.pdbx_description
1 polymer ?
#
loop_
_entity_poly.entity_id
_entity_poly.type
_entity_poly.pdbx_seq_one_letter_code
_entity_poly.pdbx_strand_id
1 'polypeptide(L)'
;MGALNLAEWQKLPISLSELCINTTLRCGQSFRWRKNDLGVWSIALHNRILSLHQDKEWLYYRSIPPSPQNINIEAPPTPPSSNPPSLPEGGEKDEVETLDLIKHYLNLEPNLTDLYKEWSSNDANFARRAPAFTGIRILKQDAWEALVGFICSSNNNIIRISQMVHKLCSNYGPLLGHLDDEPYHDFPTPQALSVPGVEQTLRNLGFGYRAKYIATTARLITEKDDPNWLDSLRNPESPVLGVSPSPAGPFLPEGREGYRAAHQALLTLQGVGPKVADCVCLMGLGWGEAVPVDTHVWQIAQRDYKFGKGKHASLTKVTYDAIGAKFRSLWGKEAGWAQSILFTANLKAFSERVVGVKKEENVVKEEEGESGEDAVSKVVKTEKVIKREYVDDEESKVFEVEEKSTRAKRKRRN
;
A
#
# COMPACT_ATOMS: atom_id res chain seq x y z
N MET A 1 13.37 -0.52 -27.14
CA MET A 1 12.37 -0.68 -26.06
C MET A 1 11.07 -1.09 -26.69
N GLY A 2 10.68 -2.34 -26.54
CA GLY A 2 9.42 -2.86 -27.11
C GLY A 2 8.21 -2.28 -26.39
N ALA A 3 7.13 -2.03 -27.12
CA ALA A 3 5.86 -1.64 -26.53
C ALA A 3 5.31 -2.80 -25.68
N LEU A 4 4.66 -2.49 -24.55
CA LEU A 4 4.02 -3.50 -23.70
C LEU A 4 2.85 -4.14 -24.48
N ASN A 5 3.01 -5.41 -24.89
CA ASN A 5 1.94 -6.14 -25.57
C ASN A 5 0.94 -6.69 -24.54
N LEU A 6 -0.09 -5.91 -24.23
CA LEU A 6 -1.16 -6.31 -23.31
C LEU A 6 -2.17 -7.28 -23.93
N ALA A 7 -2.12 -7.56 -25.24
CA ALA A 7 -3.06 -8.47 -25.89
C ALA A 7 -2.90 -9.93 -25.42
N GLU A 8 -1.73 -10.27 -24.90
CA GLU A 8 -1.40 -11.59 -24.35
C GLU A 8 -1.65 -11.70 -22.84
N TRP A 9 -2.24 -10.67 -22.23
CA TRP A 9 -2.52 -10.63 -20.78
C TRP A 9 -3.99 -10.90 -20.51
N GLN A 10 -4.24 -11.58 -19.40
CA GLN A 10 -5.59 -11.72 -18.87
C GLN A 10 -6.07 -10.38 -18.29
N LYS A 11 -7.38 -10.13 -18.29
CA LYS A 11 -7.96 -8.86 -17.83
C LYS A 11 -9.12 -9.08 -16.86
N LEU A 12 -9.16 -8.27 -15.81
CA LEU A 12 -10.21 -8.22 -14.80
C LEU A 12 -10.83 -6.81 -14.80
N PRO A 13 -12.14 -6.64 -15.05
CA PRO A 13 -12.77 -5.32 -15.01
C PRO A 13 -12.79 -4.81 -13.56
N ILE A 14 -12.09 -3.70 -13.32
CA ILE A 14 -12.05 -3.04 -12.01
C ILE A 14 -11.63 -1.57 -12.16
N SER A 15 -12.46 -0.67 -11.64
CA SER A 15 -12.21 0.76 -11.74
C SER A 15 -11.11 1.22 -10.78
N LEU A 16 -10.54 2.39 -11.05
CA LEU A 16 -9.58 3.05 -10.15
C LEU A 16 -10.18 3.48 -8.79
N SER A 17 -11.50 3.52 -8.66
CA SER A 17 -12.16 3.75 -7.36
C SER A 17 -12.18 2.50 -6.49
N GLU A 18 -12.22 1.32 -7.11
CA GLU A 18 -12.20 0.03 -6.44
C GLU A 18 -10.76 -0.46 -6.18
N LEU A 19 -9.82 -0.23 -7.10
CA LEU A 19 -8.43 -0.62 -6.92
C LEU A 19 -7.52 0.35 -7.68
N CYS A 20 -6.47 0.83 -7.01
CA CYS A 20 -5.38 1.59 -7.65
C CYS A 20 -4.04 0.96 -7.28
N ILE A 21 -3.54 0.02 -8.10
CA ILE A 21 -2.32 -0.75 -7.79
C ILE A 21 -1.10 0.15 -7.59
N ASN A 22 -1.00 1.26 -8.33
CA ASN A 22 0.09 2.21 -8.20
C ASN A 22 0.14 2.88 -6.81
N THR A 23 -0.98 2.95 -6.10
CA THR A 23 -1.05 3.49 -4.74
C THR A 23 -0.95 2.37 -3.72
N THR A 24 -1.79 1.33 -3.86
CA THR A 24 -1.85 0.19 -2.94
C THR A 24 -0.51 -0.52 -2.78
N LEU A 25 0.23 -0.74 -3.88
CA LEU A 25 1.49 -1.50 -3.85
C LEU A 25 2.68 -0.66 -3.38
N ARG A 26 2.51 0.66 -3.17
CA ARG A 26 3.57 1.59 -2.78
C ARG A 26 3.36 2.26 -1.42
N CYS A 27 2.20 2.11 -0.81
CA CYS A 27 1.85 2.81 0.42
C CYS A 27 2.37 2.12 1.70
N GLY A 28 3.41 1.28 1.59
CA GLY A 28 4.09 0.67 2.75
C GLY A 28 3.36 -0.53 3.38
N GLN A 29 2.48 -1.20 2.61
CA GLN A 29 1.81 -2.42 3.05
C GLN A 29 2.65 -3.67 2.77
N SER A 30 3.03 -3.86 1.50
CA SER A 30 3.97 -4.89 1.05
C SER A 30 5.26 -4.24 0.57
N PHE A 31 6.36 -4.99 0.66
CA PHE A 31 7.70 -4.51 0.34
C PHE A 31 8.36 -5.27 -0.80
N ARG A 32 7.63 -6.20 -1.45
CA ARG A 32 8.17 -7.14 -2.46
C ARG A 32 7.81 -6.78 -3.91
N TRP A 33 6.83 -5.91 -4.10
CA TRP A 33 6.42 -5.46 -5.42
C TRP A 33 7.49 -4.59 -6.08
N ARG A 34 7.92 -4.96 -7.29
CA ARG A 34 8.85 -4.19 -8.12
C ARG A 34 8.12 -3.62 -9.32
N LYS A 35 8.35 -2.34 -9.62
CA LYS A 35 7.81 -1.68 -10.82
C LYS A 35 8.93 -1.48 -11.83
N ASN A 36 8.73 -1.92 -13.07
CA ASN A 36 9.66 -1.63 -14.16
C ASN A 36 9.28 -0.31 -14.90
N ASP A 37 10.10 0.10 -15.86
CA ASP A 37 9.93 1.34 -16.60
C ASP A 37 8.68 1.35 -17.51
N LEU A 38 8.19 0.17 -17.89
CA LEU A 38 6.93 -0.01 -18.63
C LEU A 38 5.69 0.10 -17.72
N GLY A 39 5.89 0.30 -16.42
CA GLY A 39 4.82 0.43 -15.45
C GLY A 39 4.15 -0.88 -15.07
N VAL A 40 4.82 -2.01 -15.29
CA VAL A 40 4.39 -3.34 -14.84
C VAL A 40 4.91 -3.56 -13.42
N TRP A 41 4.02 -4.05 -12.56
CA TRP A 41 4.30 -4.46 -11.19
C TRP A 41 4.49 -5.97 -11.12
N SER A 42 5.60 -6.45 -10.56
CA SER A 42 5.87 -7.89 -10.46
C SER A 42 6.28 -8.31 -9.04
N ILE A 43 5.89 -9.51 -8.65
CA ILE A 43 6.17 -10.13 -7.34
C ILE A 43 6.35 -11.65 -7.51
N ALA A 44 7.17 -12.27 -6.67
CA ALA A 44 7.17 -13.71 -6.45
C ALA A 44 6.18 -14.03 -5.31
N LEU A 45 5.12 -14.78 -5.59
CA LEU A 45 4.04 -15.05 -4.64
C LEU A 45 3.44 -16.43 -4.92
N HIS A 46 3.29 -17.26 -3.89
CA HIS A 46 2.73 -18.62 -4.01
C HIS A 46 3.36 -19.43 -5.15
N ASN A 47 4.70 -19.53 -5.13
CA ASN A 47 5.46 -20.34 -6.06
C ASN A 47 5.27 -19.96 -7.54
N ARG A 48 4.96 -18.70 -7.84
CA ARG A 48 4.89 -18.16 -9.20
C ARG A 48 5.37 -16.71 -9.24
N ILE A 49 5.74 -16.23 -10.42
CA ILE A 49 6.02 -14.81 -10.65
C ILE A 49 4.76 -14.17 -11.22
N LEU A 50 4.09 -13.34 -10.42
CA LEU A 50 2.89 -12.61 -10.81
C LEU A 50 3.28 -11.24 -11.34
N SER A 51 2.72 -10.83 -12.47
CA SER A 51 2.87 -9.49 -13.03
C SER A 51 1.49 -8.83 -13.23
N LEU A 52 1.40 -7.55 -12.89
CA LEU A 52 0.19 -6.74 -12.94
C LEU A 52 0.44 -5.42 -13.69
N HIS A 53 -0.55 -4.99 -14.46
CA HIS A 53 -0.63 -3.65 -15.04
C HIS A 53 -2.07 -3.16 -14.92
N GLN A 54 -2.32 -1.86 -14.85
CA GLN A 54 -3.67 -1.34 -14.65
C GLN A 54 -3.89 -0.05 -15.42
N ASP A 55 -5.02 0.03 -16.13
CA ASP A 55 -5.54 1.25 -16.72
C ASP A 55 -6.77 1.77 -15.93
N LYS A 56 -7.65 2.56 -16.55
CA LYS A 56 -8.82 3.13 -15.87
C LYS A 56 -9.93 2.12 -15.59
N GLU A 57 -10.01 1.05 -16.38
CA GLU A 57 -11.14 0.12 -16.43
C GLU A 57 -10.74 -1.32 -16.12
N TRP A 58 -9.47 -1.69 -16.36
CA TRP A 58 -9.00 -3.06 -16.32
C TRP A 58 -7.72 -3.19 -15.49
N LEU A 59 -7.69 -4.26 -14.69
CA LEU A 59 -6.46 -4.85 -14.17
C LEU A 59 -6.01 -5.96 -15.11
N TYR A 60 -4.86 -5.77 -15.73
CA TYR A 60 -4.18 -6.78 -16.53
C TYR A 60 -3.28 -7.62 -15.64
N TYR A 61 -3.29 -8.93 -15.84
CA TYR A 61 -2.44 -9.85 -15.10
C TYR A 61 -1.90 -10.98 -15.97
N ARG A 62 -0.74 -11.49 -15.57
CA ARG A 62 -0.16 -12.74 -16.05
C ARG A 62 0.66 -13.38 -14.95
N SER A 63 0.81 -14.69 -14.98
CA SER A 63 1.70 -15.41 -14.07
C SER A 63 2.66 -16.28 -14.86
N ILE A 64 3.88 -16.42 -14.34
CA ILE A 64 4.86 -17.40 -14.80
C ILE A 64 4.86 -18.52 -13.76
N PRO A 65 4.52 -19.77 -14.14
CA PRO A 65 4.52 -20.90 -13.23
C PRO A 65 5.94 -21.22 -12.73
N PRO A 66 6.07 -21.99 -11.63
CA PRO A 66 7.36 -22.44 -11.15
C PRO A 66 7.98 -23.35 -12.22
N SER A 67 9.10 -22.94 -12.80
CA SER A 67 9.77 -23.76 -13.81
C SER A 67 10.47 -24.95 -13.13
N PRO A 68 10.24 -26.21 -13.53
CA PRO A 68 11.01 -27.35 -13.02
C PRO A 68 12.49 -27.31 -13.41
N GLN A 69 12.89 -26.40 -14.32
CA GLN A 69 14.23 -26.24 -14.85
C GLN A 69 14.51 -24.75 -15.09
N ASN A 70 15.70 -24.26 -14.74
CA ASN A 70 16.17 -22.89 -14.93
C ASN A 70 15.99 -22.38 -16.38
N ILE A 71 14.81 -21.89 -16.75
CA ILE A 71 14.57 -21.26 -18.05
C ILE A 71 14.60 -19.74 -17.79
N ASN A 72 15.60 -19.07 -18.37
CA ASN A 72 15.55 -17.63 -18.60
C ASN A 72 14.40 -17.37 -19.56
N ILE A 73 13.26 -16.93 -19.04
CA ILE A 73 12.19 -16.44 -19.89
C ILE A 73 12.54 -14.98 -20.19
N GLU A 74 13.27 -14.77 -21.29
CA GLU A 74 13.32 -13.46 -21.93
C GLU A 74 11.87 -13.10 -22.28
N ALA A 75 11.34 -12.03 -21.68
CA ALA A 75 10.05 -11.50 -22.11
C ALA A 75 10.18 -11.13 -23.60
N PRO A 76 9.42 -11.75 -24.52
CA PRO A 76 9.69 -11.59 -25.94
C PRO A 76 9.46 -10.14 -26.36
N PRO A 77 10.43 -9.48 -27.02
CA PRO A 77 10.27 -8.14 -27.52
C PRO A 77 9.51 -8.17 -28.87
N THR A 78 8.20 -8.46 -28.86
CA THR A 78 7.30 -8.42 -30.05
C THR A 78 7.67 -9.38 -31.22
N PRO A 79 6.73 -9.73 -32.12
CA PRO A 79 6.54 -11.14 -32.54
C PRO A 79 7.19 -11.50 -33.89
N PRO A 80 7.34 -12.80 -34.23
CA PRO A 80 7.08 -13.27 -35.57
C PRO A 80 5.59 -13.65 -35.72
N SER A 81 5.01 -13.18 -36.82
CA SER A 81 3.68 -13.52 -37.28
C SER A 81 3.49 -15.04 -37.44
N SER A 82 2.24 -15.48 -37.27
CA SER A 82 1.71 -16.70 -37.90
C SER A 82 2.02 -18.03 -37.22
N ASN A 83 1.94 -18.09 -35.89
CA ASN A 83 1.45 -19.27 -35.17
C ASN A 83 1.09 -18.84 -33.73
N PRO A 84 -0.10 -19.17 -33.19
CA PRO A 84 -0.39 -18.92 -31.78
C PRO A 84 0.69 -19.62 -30.93
N PRO A 85 1.33 -18.93 -29.98
CA PRO A 85 2.23 -19.58 -29.04
C PRO A 85 1.43 -20.66 -28.33
N SER A 86 1.86 -21.91 -28.46
CA SER A 86 1.39 -22.98 -27.60
C SER A 86 1.66 -22.56 -26.16
N LEU A 87 0.58 -22.20 -25.46
CA LEU A 87 0.55 -21.98 -24.02
C LEU A 87 1.33 -23.12 -23.35
N PRO A 88 2.17 -22.83 -22.33
CA PRO A 88 2.69 -23.89 -21.48
C PRO A 88 1.51 -24.75 -21.01
N GLU A 89 1.70 -26.06 -20.84
CA GLU A 89 0.67 -27.06 -20.52
C GLU A 89 -0.06 -26.88 -19.16
N GLY A 90 -0.11 -25.66 -18.61
CA GLY A 90 -1.02 -25.21 -17.56
C GLY A 90 -2.28 -24.59 -18.16
N GLY A 91 -3.21 -25.44 -18.61
CA GLY A 91 -4.52 -25.03 -19.17
C GLY A 91 -5.42 -24.34 -18.13
N GLU A 92 -6.59 -23.82 -18.57
CA GLU A 92 -7.62 -23.03 -17.85
C GLU A 92 -7.63 -23.05 -16.31
N LYS A 93 -7.38 -24.20 -15.69
CA LYS A 93 -7.21 -24.38 -14.25
C LYS A 93 -6.15 -23.45 -13.63
N ASP A 94 -4.96 -23.33 -14.22
CA ASP A 94 -3.88 -22.48 -13.68
C ASP A 94 -4.25 -20.98 -13.75
N GLU A 95 -5.07 -20.62 -14.74
CA GLU A 95 -5.59 -19.26 -14.89
C GLU A 95 -6.64 -18.94 -13.82
N VAL A 96 -7.55 -19.88 -13.55
CA VAL A 96 -8.54 -19.77 -12.46
C VAL A 96 -7.83 -19.65 -11.11
N GLU A 97 -6.82 -20.48 -10.85
CA GLU A 97 -6.01 -20.40 -9.63
C GLU A 97 -5.27 -19.06 -9.50
N THR A 98 -4.74 -18.53 -10.61
CA THR A 98 -4.08 -17.21 -10.62
C THR A 98 -5.08 -16.09 -10.34
N LEU A 99 -6.27 -16.14 -10.94
CA LEU A 99 -7.31 -15.12 -10.71
C LEU A 99 -7.81 -15.14 -9.27
N ASP A 100 -8.04 -16.33 -8.70
CA ASP A 100 -8.47 -16.47 -7.30
C ASP A 100 -7.41 -15.97 -6.33
N LEU A 101 -6.13 -16.25 -6.62
CA LEU A 101 -5.01 -15.67 -5.89
C LEU A 101 -5.03 -14.13 -5.94
N ILE A 102 -5.19 -13.54 -7.13
CA ILE A 102 -5.23 -12.08 -7.28
C ILE A 102 -6.39 -11.48 -6.49
N LYS A 103 -7.60 -12.04 -6.64
CA LYS A 103 -8.80 -11.59 -5.92
C LYS A 103 -8.61 -11.66 -4.41
N HIS A 104 -7.98 -12.73 -3.93
CA HIS A 104 -7.68 -12.92 -2.52
C HIS A 104 -6.63 -11.93 -2.02
N TYR A 105 -5.45 -11.89 -2.63
CA TYR A 105 -4.30 -11.09 -2.19
C TYR A 105 -4.59 -9.59 -2.25
N LEU A 106 -5.23 -9.12 -3.34
CA LEU A 106 -5.65 -7.72 -3.48
C LEU A 106 -6.95 -7.40 -2.74
N ASN A 107 -7.57 -8.40 -2.11
CA ASN A 107 -8.74 -8.28 -1.25
C ASN A 107 -9.93 -7.64 -1.97
N LEU A 108 -10.33 -8.21 -3.11
CA LEU A 108 -11.28 -7.61 -4.06
C LEU A 108 -12.75 -7.89 -3.74
N GLU A 109 -13.05 -8.75 -2.77
CA GLU A 109 -14.43 -9.14 -2.44
C GLU A 109 -15.26 -8.00 -1.83
N PRO A 110 -14.77 -7.21 -0.86
CA PRO A 110 -15.53 -6.06 -0.36
C PRO A 110 -15.64 -4.95 -1.41
N ASN A 111 -16.83 -4.36 -1.55
CA ASN A 111 -17.03 -3.17 -2.39
C ASN A 111 -16.37 -1.95 -1.70
N LEU A 112 -15.29 -1.44 -2.28
CA LEU A 112 -14.51 -0.39 -1.63
C LEU A 112 -15.23 0.96 -1.70
N THR A 113 -15.96 1.22 -2.79
CA THR A 113 -16.73 2.45 -2.97
C THR A 113 -17.81 2.59 -1.89
N ASP A 114 -18.48 1.50 -1.52
CA ASP A 114 -19.49 1.52 -0.46
C ASP A 114 -18.86 1.72 0.92
N LEU A 115 -17.71 1.08 1.20
CA LEU A 115 -16.93 1.36 2.41
C LEU A 115 -16.52 2.84 2.50
N TYR A 116 -16.07 3.45 1.40
CA TYR A 116 -15.74 4.88 1.38
C TYR A 116 -16.94 5.77 1.68
N LYS A 117 -18.13 5.43 1.18
CA LYS A 117 -19.37 6.15 1.50
C LYS A 117 -19.70 6.05 2.98
N GLU A 118 -19.63 4.85 3.54
CA GLU A 118 -19.89 4.60 4.97
C GLU A 118 -18.91 5.40 5.84
N TRP A 119 -17.60 5.25 5.63
CA TRP A 119 -16.59 5.96 6.42
C TRP A 119 -16.70 7.49 6.27
N SER A 120 -17.06 7.98 5.09
CA SER A 120 -17.29 9.42 4.86
C SER A 120 -18.52 9.94 5.59
N SER A 121 -19.58 9.15 5.70
CA SER A 121 -20.77 9.54 6.48
C SER A 121 -20.49 9.60 7.99
N ASN A 122 -19.58 8.76 8.48
CA ASN A 122 -19.25 8.68 9.91
C ASN A 122 -18.09 9.60 10.34
N ASP A 123 -17.27 10.08 9.41
CA ASP A 123 -16.15 10.97 9.72
C ASP A 123 -15.93 12.07 8.65
N ALA A 124 -16.20 13.32 9.03
CA ALA A 124 -16.00 14.49 8.19
C ALA A 124 -14.53 14.70 7.78
N ASN A 125 -13.55 14.29 8.61
CA ASN A 125 -12.15 14.38 8.24
C ASN A 125 -11.80 13.41 7.11
N PHE A 126 -12.32 12.18 7.20
CA PHE A 126 -12.21 11.18 6.14
C PHE A 126 -12.89 11.67 4.86
N ALA A 127 -14.14 12.13 4.95
CA ALA A 127 -14.92 12.62 3.79
C ALA A 127 -14.19 13.72 3.00
N ARG A 128 -13.47 14.59 3.69
CA ARG A 128 -12.69 15.67 3.07
C ARG A 128 -11.45 15.18 2.31
N ARG A 129 -10.80 14.11 2.77
CA ARG A 129 -9.49 13.66 2.25
C ARG A 129 -9.61 12.48 1.28
N ALA A 130 -10.56 11.57 1.51
CA ALA A 130 -10.70 10.32 0.77
C ALA A 130 -10.88 10.47 -0.75
N PRO A 131 -11.57 11.49 -1.30
CA PRO A 131 -11.79 11.59 -2.76
C PRO A 131 -10.52 11.67 -3.60
N ALA A 132 -9.40 12.16 -3.04
CA ALA A 132 -8.11 12.22 -3.74
C ALA A 132 -7.30 10.90 -3.67
N PHE A 133 -7.78 9.92 -2.89
CA PHE A 133 -7.06 8.71 -2.51
C PHE A 133 -7.93 7.46 -2.63
N THR A 134 -8.77 7.36 -3.67
CA THR A 134 -9.61 6.18 -3.91
C THR A 134 -8.81 4.96 -4.38
N GLY A 135 -9.41 3.77 -4.30
CA GLY A 135 -8.81 2.53 -4.80
C GLY A 135 -7.73 1.93 -3.91
N ILE A 136 -7.49 2.47 -2.72
CA ILE A 136 -6.50 1.92 -1.78
C ILE A 136 -7.15 0.78 -0.99
N ARG A 137 -6.78 -0.46 -1.31
CA ARG A 137 -7.16 -1.68 -0.57
C ARG A 137 -6.10 -2.12 0.45
N ILE A 138 -6.52 -2.91 1.43
CA ILE A 138 -5.62 -3.64 2.34
C ILE A 138 -5.29 -5.00 1.74
N LEU A 139 -4.01 -5.25 1.51
CA LEU A 139 -3.52 -6.54 0.99
C LEU A 139 -3.70 -7.65 2.02
N LYS A 140 -4.10 -8.85 1.57
CA LYS A 140 -4.08 -10.10 2.35
C LYS A 140 -2.75 -10.80 2.15
N GLN A 141 -1.74 -10.40 2.91
CA GLN A 141 -0.40 -10.97 2.84
C GLN A 141 -0.31 -12.28 3.63
N ASP A 142 0.69 -13.08 3.30
CA ASP A 142 1.14 -14.16 4.17
C ASP A 142 1.54 -13.59 5.55
N ALA A 143 1.17 -14.28 6.62
CA ALA A 143 1.36 -13.76 7.98
C ALA A 143 2.85 -13.71 8.36
N TRP A 144 3.64 -14.67 7.88
CA TRP A 144 5.08 -14.73 8.12
C TRP A 144 5.83 -13.64 7.34
N GLU A 145 5.51 -13.45 6.06
CA GLU A 145 6.02 -12.34 5.24
C GLU A 145 5.70 -10.98 5.88
N ALA A 146 4.45 -10.77 6.30
CA ALA A 146 4.03 -9.54 6.96
C ALA A 146 4.82 -9.31 8.26
N LEU A 147 4.96 -10.34 9.09
CA LEU A 147 5.69 -10.26 10.37
C LEU A 147 7.15 -9.81 10.17
N VAL A 148 7.89 -10.50 9.30
CA VAL A 148 9.29 -10.18 9.05
C VAL A 148 9.45 -8.82 8.35
N GLY A 149 8.56 -8.50 7.40
CA GLY A 149 8.51 -7.19 6.74
C GLY A 149 8.31 -6.04 7.74
N PHE A 150 7.38 -6.19 8.68
CA PHE A 150 7.12 -5.15 9.68
C PHE A 150 8.17 -5.10 10.80
N ILE A 151 8.85 -6.19 11.14
CA ILE A 151 10.07 -6.14 11.96
C ILE A 151 11.11 -5.24 11.29
N CYS A 152 11.31 -5.38 9.97
CA CYS A 152 12.20 -4.52 9.19
C CYS A 152 11.78 -3.03 9.17
N SER A 153 10.49 -2.75 9.38
CA SER A 153 9.92 -1.39 9.31
C SER A 153 10.17 -0.50 10.52
N SER A 154 10.45 -1.09 11.69
CA SER A 154 10.66 -0.34 12.94
C SER A 154 11.75 0.71 12.77
N ASN A 155 11.48 2.01 13.01
CA ASN A 155 12.42 3.12 12.83
C ASN A 155 13.18 3.09 11.47
N ASN A 156 12.42 3.06 10.38
CA ASN A 156 12.95 2.90 9.02
C ASN A 156 12.07 3.61 7.98
N ASN A 157 12.48 3.64 6.71
CA ASN A 157 11.69 4.19 5.60
C ASN A 157 11.36 3.11 4.55
N ILE A 158 10.28 3.33 3.78
CA ILE A 158 9.73 2.33 2.84
C ILE A 158 10.79 1.84 1.84
N ILE A 159 11.61 2.73 1.28
CA ILE A 159 12.63 2.38 0.28
C ILE A 159 13.66 1.41 0.87
N ARG A 160 14.20 1.74 2.06
CA ARG A 160 15.18 0.89 2.73
C ARG A 160 14.56 -0.44 3.18
N ILE A 161 13.31 -0.45 3.61
CA ILE A 161 12.61 -1.70 3.99
C ILE A 161 12.48 -2.61 2.77
N SER A 162 12.04 -2.10 1.62
CA SER A 162 11.96 -2.87 0.37
C SER A 162 13.30 -3.46 -0.04
N GLN A 163 14.39 -2.69 0.08
CA GLN A 163 15.75 -3.21 -0.19
C GLN A 163 16.16 -4.32 0.78
N MET A 164 15.84 -4.18 2.08
CA MET A 164 16.10 -5.21 3.08
C MET A 164 15.33 -6.50 2.76
N VAL A 165 14.03 -6.40 2.51
CA VAL A 165 13.18 -7.55 2.18
C VAL A 165 13.63 -8.21 0.87
N HIS A 166 14.03 -7.44 -0.14
CA HIS A 166 14.60 -7.99 -1.37
C HIS A 166 15.88 -8.80 -1.09
N LYS A 167 16.85 -8.22 -0.35
CA LYS A 167 18.08 -8.94 0.05
C LYS A 167 17.78 -10.21 0.84
N LEU A 168 16.77 -10.18 1.72
CA LEU A 168 16.33 -11.34 2.48
C LEU A 168 15.89 -12.48 1.53
N CYS A 169 15.02 -12.16 0.58
CA CYS A 169 14.50 -13.14 -0.39
C CYS A 169 15.63 -13.67 -1.28
N SER A 170 16.50 -12.82 -1.81
CA SER A 170 17.60 -13.27 -2.67
C SER A 170 18.63 -14.18 -1.98
N ASN A 171 18.79 -14.07 -0.65
CA ASN A 171 19.77 -14.88 0.10
C ASN A 171 19.16 -16.16 0.71
N TYR A 172 17.88 -16.15 1.06
CA TYR A 172 17.25 -17.25 1.82
C TYR A 172 15.97 -17.81 1.17
N GLY A 173 15.42 -17.10 0.20
CA GLY A 173 14.21 -17.47 -0.51
C GLY A 173 14.49 -18.38 -1.71
N PRO A 174 13.58 -19.31 -2.04
CA PRO A 174 13.74 -20.18 -3.21
C PRO A 174 13.65 -19.34 -4.49
N LEU A 175 14.56 -19.57 -5.44
CA LEU A 175 14.51 -18.94 -6.76
C LEU A 175 13.34 -19.53 -7.56
N LEU A 176 12.44 -18.67 -8.05
CA LEU A 176 11.30 -19.09 -8.87
C LEU A 176 11.57 -18.93 -10.38
N GLY A 177 12.42 -17.98 -10.75
CA GLY A 177 12.76 -17.69 -12.14
C GLY A 177 13.32 -16.28 -12.32
N HIS A 178 13.40 -15.84 -13.58
CA HIS A 178 13.90 -14.52 -13.95
C HIS A 178 12.86 -13.75 -14.77
N LEU A 179 12.84 -12.43 -14.62
CA LEU A 179 12.20 -11.51 -15.56
C LEU A 179 13.25 -10.50 -16.00
N ASP A 180 13.50 -10.37 -17.30
CA ASP A 180 14.51 -9.45 -17.83
C ASP A 180 15.87 -9.61 -17.14
N ASP A 181 16.32 -10.88 -16.98
CA ASP A 181 17.54 -11.31 -16.25
C ASP A 181 17.56 -11.01 -14.75
N GLU A 182 16.51 -10.39 -14.19
CA GLU A 182 16.41 -10.16 -12.75
C GLU A 182 15.83 -11.38 -12.03
N PRO A 183 16.52 -11.94 -11.02
CA PRO A 183 16.02 -13.10 -10.29
C PRO A 183 14.84 -12.72 -9.39
N TYR A 184 13.83 -13.59 -9.35
CA TYR A 184 12.67 -13.50 -8.47
C TYR A 184 12.70 -14.69 -7.50
N HIS A 185 12.93 -14.39 -6.22
CA HIS A 185 12.91 -15.36 -5.14
C HIS A 185 11.63 -15.23 -4.33
N ASP A 186 11.06 -16.37 -3.92
CA ASP A 186 9.94 -16.37 -2.98
C ASP A 186 10.38 -15.95 -1.56
N PHE A 187 9.43 -15.77 -0.64
CA PHE A 187 9.75 -15.43 0.74
C PHE A 187 10.41 -16.63 1.45
N PRO A 188 11.48 -16.43 2.24
CA PRO A 188 12.09 -17.53 2.98
C PRO A 188 11.14 -18.06 4.06
N THR A 189 11.15 -19.37 4.27
CA THR A 189 10.40 -20.02 5.35
C THR A 189 11.00 -19.69 6.72
N PRO A 190 10.26 -19.85 7.84
CA PRO A 190 10.82 -19.74 9.19
C PRO A 190 12.06 -20.63 9.38
N GLN A 191 12.05 -21.85 8.82
CA GLN A 191 13.15 -22.80 8.89
C GLN A 191 14.41 -22.29 8.19
N ALA A 192 14.26 -21.66 7.01
CA ALA A 192 15.40 -21.08 6.29
C ALA A 192 16.09 -19.95 7.08
N LEU A 193 15.36 -19.28 7.97
CA LEU A 193 15.84 -18.17 8.78
C LEU A 193 16.21 -18.55 10.23
N SER A 194 16.00 -19.81 10.63
CA SER A 194 16.33 -20.30 11.98
C SER A 194 17.70 -20.96 12.09
N VAL A 195 18.38 -21.21 10.95
CA VAL A 195 19.69 -21.90 10.91
C VAL A 195 20.82 -21.07 11.55
N PRO A 196 21.89 -21.72 12.07
CA PRO A 196 23.05 -21.02 12.62
C PRO A 196 23.68 -20.04 11.63
N GLY A 197 24.08 -18.86 12.13
CA GLY A 197 24.75 -17.82 11.32
C GLY A 197 23.82 -16.80 10.64
N VAL A 198 22.50 -17.03 10.57
CA VAL A 198 21.55 -16.10 9.93
C VAL A 198 21.64 -14.69 10.49
N GLU A 199 21.70 -14.52 11.82
CA GLU A 199 21.85 -13.19 12.44
C GLU A 199 23.09 -12.45 11.89
N GLN A 200 24.24 -13.13 11.83
CA GLN A 200 25.48 -12.50 11.38
C GLN A 200 25.41 -12.11 9.90
N THR A 201 24.87 -12.98 9.06
CA THR A 201 24.67 -12.68 7.64
C THR A 201 23.73 -11.49 7.45
N LEU A 202 22.60 -11.44 8.16
CA LEU A 202 21.68 -10.30 8.10
C LEU A 202 22.32 -8.99 8.59
N ARG A 203 23.20 -9.05 9.61
CA ARG A 203 23.99 -7.88 10.03
C ARG A 203 24.88 -7.39 8.90
N ASN A 204 25.59 -8.29 8.23
CA ASN A 204 26.46 -7.97 7.09
C ASN A 204 25.64 -7.40 5.91
N LEU A 205 24.40 -7.82 5.72
CA LEU A 205 23.48 -7.31 4.69
C LEU A 205 22.84 -5.95 5.05
N GLY A 206 23.11 -5.41 6.24
CA GLY A 206 22.67 -4.07 6.66
C GLY A 206 21.36 -4.01 7.45
N PHE A 207 20.91 -5.13 8.04
CA PHE A 207 19.69 -5.17 8.85
C PHE A 207 19.86 -4.52 10.24
N GLY A 208 21.12 -4.34 10.68
CA GLY A 208 21.45 -3.76 11.97
C GLY A 208 20.90 -4.61 13.13
N TYR A 209 20.33 -3.95 14.14
CA TYR A 209 19.77 -4.64 15.32
C TYR A 209 18.60 -5.58 14.98
N ARG A 210 17.90 -5.34 13.86
CA ARG A 210 16.74 -6.15 13.43
C ARG A 210 17.14 -7.56 12.99
N ALA A 211 18.40 -7.78 12.63
CA ALA A 211 18.94 -9.10 12.32
C ALA A 211 18.69 -10.10 13.46
N LYS A 212 18.93 -9.67 14.70
CA LYS A 212 18.68 -10.48 15.91
C LYS A 212 17.19 -10.80 16.05
N TYR A 213 16.32 -9.81 15.82
CA TYR A 213 14.88 -9.97 15.95
C TYR A 213 14.33 -11.00 14.97
N ILE A 214 14.76 -10.94 13.71
CA ILE A 214 14.36 -11.89 12.66
C ILE A 214 14.85 -13.29 13.01
N ALA A 215 16.13 -13.47 13.30
CA ALA A 215 16.70 -14.79 13.58
C ALA A 215 16.10 -15.43 14.85
N THR A 216 15.89 -14.65 15.91
CA THR A 216 15.23 -15.14 17.13
C THR A 216 13.77 -15.49 16.87
N THR A 217 13.03 -14.64 16.16
CA THR A 217 11.61 -14.90 15.84
C THR A 217 11.45 -16.12 14.96
N ALA A 218 12.31 -16.31 13.96
CA ALA A 218 12.33 -17.48 13.10
C ALA A 218 12.55 -18.78 13.89
N ARG A 219 13.52 -18.78 14.82
CA ARG A 219 13.73 -19.92 15.74
C ARG A 219 12.51 -20.19 16.62
N LEU A 220 11.99 -19.15 17.28
CA LEU A 220 10.82 -19.28 18.15
C LEU A 220 9.60 -19.86 17.41
N ILE A 221 9.37 -19.46 16.17
CA ILE A 221 8.25 -20.00 15.37
C ILE A 221 8.56 -21.43 14.91
N THR A 222 9.80 -21.72 14.51
CA THR A 222 10.21 -23.08 14.09
C THR A 222 10.12 -24.09 15.23
N GLU A 223 10.39 -23.67 16.47
CA GLU A 223 10.43 -24.52 17.67
C GLU A 223 9.06 -24.67 18.36
N LYS A 224 8.00 -24.03 17.86
CA LYS A 224 6.65 -24.18 18.43
C LYS A 224 6.08 -25.56 18.13
N ASP A 225 5.34 -26.09 19.11
CA ASP A 225 4.64 -27.37 18.98
C ASP A 225 3.60 -27.35 17.84
N ASP A 226 2.94 -26.21 17.65
CA ASP A 226 2.04 -25.96 16.52
C ASP A 226 2.81 -25.28 15.37
N PRO A 227 3.08 -25.97 14.25
CA PRO A 227 3.77 -25.40 13.10
C PRO A 227 2.95 -24.29 12.40
N ASN A 228 1.64 -24.26 12.64
CA ASN A 228 0.72 -23.26 12.10
C ASN A 228 0.34 -22.20 13.15
N TRP A 229 1.08 -22.09 14.25
CA TRP A 229 0.76 -21.17 15.33
C TRP A 229 0.51 -19.73 14.87
N LEU A 230 1.26 -19.24 13.89
CA LEU A 230 1.07 -17.88 13.40
C LEU A 230 -0.26 -17.73 12.65
N ASP A 231 -0.61 -18.70 11.81
CA ASP A 231 -1.87 -18.72 11.07
C ASP A 231 -3.08 -19.06 11.96
N SER A 232 -2.90 -19.74 13.09
CA SER A 232 -3.99 -19.96 14.05
C SER A 232 -4.46 -18.68 14.74
N LEU A 233 -3.69 -17.58 14.62
CA LEU A 233 -4.09 -16.23 15.07
C LEU A 233 -4.93 -15.45 14.02
N ARG A 234 -5.16 -16.03 12.84
CA ARG A 234 -5.85 -15.39 11.73
C ARG A 234 -7.32 -15.13 12.04
N ASN A 235 -7.85 -14.02 11.53
CA ASN A 235 -9.27 -13.75 11.56
C ASN A 235 -10.04 -14.85 10.79
N PRO A 236 -10.92 -15.61 11.45
CA PRO A 236 -11.67 -16.67 10.77
C PRO A 236 -12.63 -16.16 9.69
N GLU A 237 -13.00 -14.87 9.69
CA GLU A 237 -13.79 -14.25 8.62
C GLU A 237 -12.94 -13.89 7.39
N SER A 238 -11.61 -13.90 7.52
CA SER A 238 -10.66 -13.67 6.43
C SER A 238 -9.56 -14.74 6.45
N PRO A 239 -9.93 -16.01 6.23
CA PRO A 239 -9.00 -17.13 6.29
C PRO A 239 -8.01 -17.09 5.10
N VAL A 240 -7.06 -18.03 5.07
CA VAL A 240 -6.16 -18.21 3.91
C VAL A 240 -6.92 -18.62 2.66
N LEU A 241 -6.31 -18.44 1.48
CA LEU A 241 -6.89 -18.83 0.20
C LEU A 241 -7.34 -20.31 0.22
N GLY A 242 -8.56 -20.58 -0.24
CA GLY A 242 -9.14 -21.92 -0.32
C GLY A 242 -9.84 -22.41 0.95
N VAL A 243 -9.84 -21.64 2.04
CA VAL A 243 -10.56 -21.96 3.28
C VAL A 243 -11.83 -21.12 3.39
N SER A 244 -12.94 -21.75 3.79
CA SER A 244 -14.22 -21.05 3.97
C SER A 244 -14.23 -20.18 5.23
N PRO A 245 -14.78 -18.96 5.18
CA PRO A 245 -14.84 -18.07 6.33
C PRO A 245 -15.81 -18.58 7.40
N SER A 246 -15.53 -18.23 8.66
CA SER A 246 -16.43 -18.47 9.80
C SER A 246 -16.47 -17.25 10.74
N PRO A 247 -17.52 -17.09 11.57
CA PRO A 247 -17.70 -15.89 12.39
C PRO A 247 -16.57 -15.67 13.41
N ALA A 248 -16.09 -14.43 13.55
CA ALA A 248 -15.01 -14.10 14.49
C ALA A 248 -15.50 -13.59 15.87
N GLY A 249 -16.79 -13.73 16.15
CA GLY A 249 -17.42 -13.25 17.39
C GLY A 249 -17.83 -11.78 17.36
N PRO A 250 -18.35 -11.26 18.49
CA PRO A 250 -18.95 -9.93 18.57
C PRO A 250 -17.91 -8.81 18.50
N PHE A 251 -18.21 -7.75 17.75
CA PHE A 251 -17.38 -6.55 17.67
C PHE A 251 -17.54 -5.67 18.92
N LEU A 252 -16.41 -5.24 19.49
CA LEU A 252 -16.34 -4.40 20.69
C LEU A 252 -15.54 -3.12 20.40
N PRO A 253 -15.67 -2.03 21.19
CA PRO A 253 -14.88 -0.80 21.00
C PRO A 253 -13.36 -1.03 21.08
N GLU A 254 -12.93 -1.91 21.97
CA GLU A 254 -11.57 -2.40 22.06
C GLU A 254 -11.22 -3.32 20.89
N GLY A 255 -12.18 -3.88 20.17
CA GLY A 255 -11.99 -4.84 19.10
C GLY A 255 -12.23 -6.27 19.57
N ARG A 256 -12.44 -7.18 18.61
CA ARG A 256 -12.81 -8.58 18.89
C ARG A 256 -11.78 -9.30 19.74
N GLU A 257 -12.26 -10.27 20.52
CA GLU A 257 -11.41 -11.10 21.39
C GLU A 257 -10.28 -11.77 20.61
N GLY A 258 -10.58 -12.36 19.43
CA GLY A 258 -9.58 -12.98 18.58
C GLY A 258 -8.49 -12.00 18.09
N TYR A 259 -8.86 -10.78 17.70
CA TYR A 259 -7.90 -9.73 17.35
C TYR A 259 -6.99 -9.39 18.54
N ARG A 260 -7.57 -9.25 19.75
CA ARG A 260 -6.80 -8.93 20.94
C ARG A 260 -5.87 -10.06 21.36
N ALA A 261 -6.32 -11.31 21.27
CA ALA A 261 -5.49 -12.49 21.51
C ALA A 261 -4.33 -12.55 20.51
N ALA A 262 -4.59 -12.36 19.20
CA ALA A 262 -3.57 -12.31 18.16
C ALA A 262 -2.53 -11.20 18.43
N HIS A 263 -2.99 -10.00 18.76
CA HIS A 263 -2.11 -8.86 19.09
C HIS A 263 -1.21 -9.16 20.29
N GLN A 264 -1.76 -9.70 21.39
CA GLN A 264 -0.98 -10.06 22.57
C GLN A 264 0.01 -11.19 22.29
N ALA A 265 -0.39 -12.21 21.52
CA ALA A 265 0.48 -13.30 21.12
C ALA A 265 1.69 -12.79 20.32
N LEU A 266 1.47 -11.86 19.38
CA LEU A 266 2.54 -11.25 18.57
C LEU A 266 3.51 -10.40 19.42
N LEU A 267 3.03 -9.70 20.45
CA LEU A 267 3.88 -8.91 21.35
C LEU A 267 4.90 -9.74 22.14
N THR A 268 4.74 -11.06 22.20
CA THR A 268 5.73 -11.96 22.83
C THR A 268 6.99 -12.14 21.97
N LEU A 269 6.93 -11.79 20.68
CA LEU A 269 8.02 -11.94 19.73
C LEU A 269 9.02 -10.78 19.84
N GLN A 270 10.30 -11.11 19.74
CA GLN A 270 11.35 -10.11 19.88
C GLN A 270 11.34 -9.12 18.71
N GLY A 271 11.30 -7.82 19.03
CA GLY A 271 11.24 -6.76 18.01
C GLY A 271 9.82 -6.41 17.54
N VAL A 272 8.79 -7.07 18.09
CA VAL A 272 7.38 -6.77 17.82
C VAL A 272 6.80 -5.89 18.92
N GLY A 273 6.68 -4.60 18.64
CA GLY A 273 5.92 -3.66 19.48
C GLY A 273 4.46 -3.53 19.05
N PRO A 274 3.62 -2.74 19.76
CA PRO A 274 2.20 -2.59 19.48
C PRO A 274 1.87 -2.26 18.02
N LYS A 275 2.61 -1.31 17.42
CA LYS A 275 2.45 -0.93 16.01
C LYS A 275 2.75 -2.08 15.06
N VAL A 276 3.84 -2.83 15.30
CA VAL A 276 4.22 -3.96 14.44
C VAL A 276 3.17 -5.06 14.55
N ALA A 277 2.72 -5.40 15.77
CA ALA A 277 1.66 -6.36 15.99
C ALA A 277 0.36 -5.96 15.25
N ASP A 278 -0.05 -4.70 15.34
CA ASP A 278 -1.24 -4.23 14.61
C ASP A 278 -1.06 -4.27 13.08
N CYS A 279 0.13 -3.96 12.55
CA CYS A 279 0.39 -4.10 11.11
C CYS A 279 0.24 -5.55 10.64
N VAL A 280 0.75 -6.51 11.43
CA VAL A 280 0.60 -7.94 11.14
C VAL A 280 -0.84 -8.39 11.29
N CYS A 281 -1.55 -7.95 12.33
CA CYS A 281 -2.98 -8.21 12.50
C CYS A 281 -3.79 -7.73 11.28
N LEU A 282 -3.55 -6.50 10.83
CA LEU A 282 -4.28 -5.88 9.73
C LEU A 282 -3.98 -6.53 8.37
N MET A 283 -2.70 -6.68 8.03
CA MET A 283 -2.28 -7.00 6.66
C MET A 283 -1.84 -8.45 6.48
N GLY A 284 -1.48 -9.15 7.55
CA GLY A 284 -1.08 -10.56 7.53
C GLY A 284 -2.16 -11.52 8.04
N LEU A 285 -2.93 -11.12 9.06
CA LEU A 285 -3.92 -11.97 9.73
C LEU A 285 -5.39 -11.60 9.43
N GLY A 286 -5.64 -10.55 8.65
CA GLY A 286 -6.99 -10.20 8.18
C GLY A 286 -7.90 -9.56 9.24
N TRP A 287 -7.35 -9.07 10.35
CA TRP A 287 -8.10 -8.30 11.35
C TRP A 287 -8.26 -6.84 10.89
N GLY A 288 -9.30 -6.57 10.10
CA GLY A 288 -9.59 -5.25 9.53
C GLY A 288 -9.76 -4.11 10.56
N GLU A 289 -10.03 -4.46 11.82
CA GLU A 289 -10.22 -3.53 12.94
C GLU A 289 -8.92 -3.11 13.64
N ALA A 290 -7.80 -3.74 13.28
CA ALA A 290 -6.49 -3.42 13.81
C ALA A 290 -6.03 -2.05 13.31
N VAL A 291 -5.59 -1.18 14.21
CA VAL A 291 -5.22 0.21 13.91
C VAL A 291 -3.76 0.43 14.31
N PRO A 292 -2.80 0.27 13.39
CA PRO A 292 -1.40 0.55 13.68
C PRO A 292 -1.18 2.05 13.91
N VAL A 293 -0.74 2.43 15.12
CA VAL A 293 -0.45 3.85 15.43
C VAL A 293 1.05 4.08 15.44
N ASP A 294 1.57 4.69 14.37
CA ASP A 294 2.94 5.18 14.29
C ASP A 294 3.02 6.70 14.48
N THR A 295 4.16 7.30 14.17
CA THR A 295 4.36 8.75 14.24
C THR A 295 3.46 9.52 13.27
N HIS A 296 3.18 9.00 12.08
CA HIS A 296 2.29 9.64 11.11
C HIS A 296 0.84 9.58 11.57
N VAL A 297 0.38 8.42 12.05
CA VAL A 297 -0.98 8.24 12.58
C VAL A 297 -1.16 9.05 13.85
N TRP A 298 -0.12 9.15 14.69
CA TRP A 298 -0.12 10.05 15.84
C TRP A 298 -0.31 11.52 15.43
N GLN A 299 0.42 12.00 14.42
CA GLN A 299 0.25 13.35 13.88
C GLN A 299 -1.16 13.58 13.33
N ILE A 300 -1.74 12.58 12.63
CA ILE A 300 -3.13 12.64 12.15
C ILE A 300 -4.10 12.74 13.33
N ALA A 301 -3.93 11.90 14.36
CA ALA A 301 -4.76 11.91 15.56
C ALA A 301 -4.71 13.26 16.28
N GLN A 302 -3.53 13.88 16.37
CA GLN A 302 -3.36 15.20 16.96
C GLN A 302 -4.04 16.30 16.13
N ARG A 303 -3.75 16.33 14.82
CA ARG A 303 -4.20 17.37 13.89
C ARG A 303 -5.71 17.34 13.67
N ASP A 304 -6.25 16.15 13.43
CA ASP A 304 -7.61 15.99 12.91
C ASP A 304 -8.60 15.49 13.99
N TYR A 305 -8.14 14.83 15.06
CA TYR A 305 -9.00 14.17 16.06
C TYR A 305 -8.78 14.64 17.51
N LYS A 306 -8.11 15.79 17.69
CA LYS A 306 -7.92 16.46 18.99
C LYS A 306 -7.16 15.64 20.05
N PHE A 307 -6.31 14.70 19.64
CA PHE A 307 -5.32 14.09 20.54
C PHE A 307 -4.12 15.05 20.77
N GLY A 308 -3.20 14.71 21.67
CA GLY A 308 -1.99 15.51 21.93
C GLY A 308 -2.09 16.54 23.05
N LYS A 309 -3.15 16.50 23.87
CA LYS A 309 -3.35 17.41 25.00
C LYS A 309 -3.81 16.65 26.26
N GLY A 310 -3.58 17.24 27.43
CA GLY A 310 -4.03 16.70 28.72
C GLY A 310 -3.52 15.28 28.96
N LYS A 311 -4.43 14.36 29.34
CA LYS A 311 -4.12 12.93 29.56
C LYS A 311 -3.55 12.20 28.33
N HIS A 312 -3.65 12.81 27.14
CA HIS A 312 -3.12 12.30 25.88
C HIS A 312 -2.02 13.21 25.31
N ALA A 313 -1.18 13.82 26.14
CA ALA A 313 -0.10 14.69 25.70
C ALA A 313 1.01 13.94 24.90
N SER A 314 1.22 12.66 25.19
CA SER A 314 2.21 11.81 24.53
C SER A 314 1.62 10.45 24.12
N LEU A 315 2.32 9.77 23.21
CA LEU A 315 1.95 8.45 22.70
C LEU A 315 2.31 7.34 23.71
N THR A 316 1.57 7.30 24.82
CA THR A 316 1.62 6.20 25.81
C THR A 316 0.73 5.04 25.38
N LYS A 317 0.81 3.89 26.06
CA LYS A 317 -0.11 2.75 25.82
C LYS A 317 -1.58 3.18 25.92
N VAL A 318 -1.95 3.97 26.93
CA VAL A 318 -3.32 4.46 27.12
C VAL A 318 -3.76 5.33 25.94
N THR A 319 -2.88 6.20 25.46
CA THR A 319 -3.16 7.04 24.28
C THR A 319 -3.26 6.19 23.00
N TYR A 320 -2.38 5.21 22.82
CA TYR A 320 -2.41 4.27 21.69
C TYR A 320 -3.75 3.53 21.64
N ASP A 321 -4.17 2.94 22.76
CA ASP A 321 -5.43 2.21 22.88
C ASP A 321 -6.64 3.13 22.63
N ALA A 322 -6.60 4.36 23.13
CA ALA A 322 -7.66 5.35 22.93
C ALA A 322 -7.81 5.79 21.47
N ILE A 323 -6.70 5.95 20.72
CA ILE A 323 -6.74 6.26 19.28
C ILE A 323 -7.38 5.09 18.53
N GLY A 324 -6.94 3.86 18.79
CA GLY A 324 -7.52 2.68 18.16
C GLY A 324 -9.01 2.54 18.44
N ALA A 325 -9.44 2.73 19.69
CA ALA A 325 -10.86 2.69 20.06
C ALA A 325 -11.66 3.80 19.37
N LYS A 326 -11.10 5.01 19.28
CA LYS A 326 -11.75 6.12 18.57
C LYS A 326 -11.94 5.78 17.08
N PHE A 327 -10.93 5.26 16.41
CA PHE A 327 -11.03 4.91 14.99
C PHE A 327 -11.96 3.73 14.73
N ARG A 328 -11.96 2.70 15.58
CA ARG A 328 -12.98 1.62 15.54
C ARG A 328 -14.40 2.13 15.75
N SER A 329 -14.60 3.11 16.64
CA SER A 329 -15.93 3.71 16.83
C SER A 329 -16.43 4.51 15.62
N LEU A 330 -15.53 4.98 14.75
CA LEU A 330 -15.88 5.73 13.54
C LEU A 330 -16.10 4.83 12.32
N TRP A 331 -15.29 3.77 12.19
CA TRP A 331 -15.16 3.02 10.93
C TRP A 331 -15.44 1.52 11.07
N GLY A 332 -15.83 1.06 12.26
CA GLY A 332 -16.28 -0.31 12.47
C GLY A 332 -15.19 -1.36 12.28
N LYS A 333 -15.57 -2.49 11.68
CA LYS A 333 -14.73 -3.69 11.53
C LYS A 333 -13.59 -3.50 10.51
N GLU A 334 -13.63 -2.44 9.70
CA GLU A 334 -12.60 -2.05 8.73
C GLU A 334 -11.84 -0.77 9.13
N ALA A 335 -11.80 -0.43 10.42
CA ALA A 335 -11.13 0.78 10.88
C ALA A 335 -9.65 0.90 10.47
N GLY A 336 -8.93 -0.21 10.39
CA GLY A 336 -7.56 -0.25 9.87
C GLY A 336 -7.45 0.10 8.39
N TRP A 337 -8.48 -0.19 7.60
CA TRP A 337 -8.54 0.16 6.19
C TRP A 337 -8.70 1.66 6.01
N ALA A 338 -9.71 2.24 6.68
CA ALA A 338 -9.96 3.67 6.69
C ALA A 338 -8.73 4.46 7.19
N GLN A 339 -8.11 4.00 8.27
CA GLN A 339 -6.89 4.61 8.80
C GLN A 339 -5.73 4.54 7.79
N SER A 340 -5.57 3.43 7.07
CA SER A 340 -4.49 3.26 6.08
C SER A 340 -4.62 4.24 4.91
N ILE A 341 -5.84 4.63 4.54
CA ILE A 341 -6.09 5.65 3.52
C ILE A 341 -5.60 7.02 4.01
N LEU A 342 -5.94 7.39 5.25
CA LEU A 342 -5.47 8.65 5.85
C LEU A 342 -3.96 8.68 6.04
N PHE A 343 -3.37 7.55 6.41
CA PHE A 343 -1.92 7.39 6.47
C PHE A 343 -1.29 7.61 5.10
N THR A 344 -1.83 6.97 4.06
CA THR A 344 -1.32 7.11 2.69
C THR A 344 -1.43 8.55 2.21
N ALA A 345 -2.53 9.25 2.53
CA ALA A 345 -2.72 10.66 2.22
C ALA A 345 -1.73 11.60 2.93
N ASN A 346 -1.07 11.13 3.99
CA ASN A 346 -0.08 11.89 4.76
C ASN A 346 1.37 11.56 4.36
N LEU A 347 1.60 10.58 3.47
CA LEU A 347 2.94 10.25 2.97
C LEU A 347 3.43 11.31 1.96
N LYS A 348 4.68 11.74 2.11
CA LYS A 348 5.33 12.71 1.21
C LYS A 348 5.24 12.29 -0.27
N ALA A 349 5.40 10.99 -0.54
CA ALA A 349 5.36 10.38 -1.87
C ALA A 349 4.03 10.58 -2.62
N PHE A 350 2.96 10.99 -1.94
CA PHE A 350 1.65 11.25 -2.56
C PHE A 350 1.15 12.69 -2.32
N SER A 351 2.02 13.59 -1.85
CA SER A 351 1.65 14.98 -1.55
C SER A 351 1.11 15.75 -2.76
N GLU A 352 1.57 15.42 -3.98
CA GLU A 352 1.10 16.00 -5.24
C GLU A 352 -0.41 15.84 -5.46
N ARG A 353 -1.01 14.72 -5.00
CA ARG A 353 -2.45 14.47 -5.12
C ARG A 353 -3.30 15.38 -4.23
N VAL A 354 -2.70 15.92 -3.17
CA VAL A 354 -3.37 16.87 -2.25
C VAL A 354 -3.41 18.27 -2.84
N VAL A 355 -2.41 18.64 -3.66
CA VAL A 355 -2.27 19.99 -4.23
C VAL A 355 -3.21 20.24 -5.42
N GLY A 356 -3.66 19.17 -6.10
CA GLY A 356 -4.57 19.24 -7.26
C GLY A 356 -6.04 19.60 -6.96
N VAL A 357 -6.42 19.80 -5.69
CA VAL A 357 -7.80 20.16 -5.29
C VAL A 357 -7.83 21.55 -4.66
N LYS A 358 -7.41 22.57 -5.41
CA LYS A 358 -7.90 23.94 -5.19
C LYS A 358 -8.82 24.30 -6.34
N LYS A 359 -10.13 24.18 -6.12
CA LYS A 359 -11.10 24.93 -6.93
C LYS A 359 -10.91 26.40 -6.57
N GLU A 360 -10.30 27.17 -7.47
CA GLU A 360 -10.37 28.63 -7.37
C GLU A 360 -11.80 29.06 -7.71
N GLU A 361 -12.50 29.62 -6.73
CA GLU A 361 -13.71 30.40 -6.97
C GLU A 361 -13.29 31.73 -7.62
N ASN A 362 -13.72 31.93 -8.87
CA ASN A 362 -13.58 33.21 -9.55
C ASN A 362 -14.53 34.22 -8.90
N VAL A 363 -14.00 35.17 -8.12
CA VAL A 363 -14.74 36.38 -7.75
C VAL A 363 -14.46 37.44 -8.81
N VAL A 364 -15.44 37.67 -9.69
CA VAL A 364 -15.43 38.80 -10.62
C VAL A 364 -15.81 40.05 -9.83
N LYS A 365 -14.89 41.02 -9.73
CA LYS A 365 -15.25 42.40 -9.36
C LYS A 365 -15.36 43.22 -10.64
N GLU A 366 -16.57 43.67 -10.95
CA GLU A 366 -16.79 44.74 -11.92
C GLU A 366 -16.59 46.07 -11.18
N GLU A 367 -15.64 46.88 -11.65
CA GLU A 367 -15.56 48.30 -11.28
C GLU A 367 -16.23 49.10 -12.40
N GLU A 368 -17.34 49.76 -12.08
CA GLU A 368 -17.96 50.77 -12.93
C GLU A 368 -17.17 52.09 -12.80
N GLY A 369 -16.68 52.59 -13.93
CA GLY A 369 -16.11 53.94 -14.06
C GLY A 369 -16.99 54.77 -14.99
N GLU A 370 -17.46 55.92 -14.50
CA GLU A 370 -18.33 56.86 -15.23
C GLU A 370 -17.62 57.62 -16.37
N SER A 371 -18.40 57.82 -17.44
CA SER A 371 -18.38 58.90 -18.44
C SER A 371 -17.26 58.97 -19.49
N GLY A 372 -17.69 59.04 -20.76
CA GLY A 372 -16.86 59.39 -21.93
C GLY A 372 -16.72 58.25 -22.92
N GLU A 373 -17.14 58.48 -24.16
CA GLU A 373 -17.21 57.51 -25.26
C GLU A 373 -15.89 56.73 -25.46
N ASP A 374 -16.02 55.43 -25.76
CA ASP A 374 -14.99 54.37 -25.87
C ASP A 374 -14.51 53.68 -24.56
N ALA A 375 -15.44 53.04 -23.84
CA ALA A 375 -15.12 52.13 -22.73
C ALA A 375 -14.46 50.82 -23.23
N VAL A 376 -13.12 50.72 -23.11
CA VAL A 376 -12.36 49.46 -23.29
C VAL A 376 -12.30 48.72 -21.95
N SER A 377 -13.07 47.63 -21.79
CA SER A 377 -12.96 46.74 -20.63
C SER A 377 -11.56 46.10 -20.56
N LYS A 378 -10.77 46.43 -19.54
CA LYS A 378 -9.49 45.74 -19.25
C LYS A 378 -9.77 44.54 -18.33
N VAL A 379 -9.60 43.33 -18.84
CA VAL A 379 -9.55 42.12 -18.02
C VAL A 379 -8.08 41.80 -17.75
N VAL A 380 -7.64 41.91 -16.50
CA VAL A 380 -6.32 41.46 -16.05
C VAL A 380 -6.51 40.12 -15.34
N LYS A 381 -6.04 39.03 -15.95
CA LYS A 381 -5.88 37.75 -15.28
C LYS A 381 -4.45 37.67 -14.72
N THR A 382 -4.33 37.51 -13.41
CA THR A 382 -3.06 37.28 -12.73
C THR A 382 -3.05 35.85 -12.20
N GLU A 383 -2.35 34.95 -12.89
CA GLU A 383 -2.07 33.60 -12.38
C GLU A 383 -0.77 33.66 -11.57
N LYS A 384 -0.85 33.34 -10.27
CA LYS A 384 0.34 33.15 -9.42
C LYS A 384 0.66 31.67 -9.33
N VAL A 385 1.61 31.21 -10.14
CA VAL A 385 2.15 29.85 -10.05
C VAL A 385 3.35 29.87 -9.10
N ILE A 386 3.19 29.28 -7.92
CA ILE A 386 4.29 29.09 -6.97
C ILE A 386 4.93 27.74 -7.29
N LYS A 387 6.05 27.72 -8.01
CA LYS A 387 6.88 26.53 -8.15
C LYS A 387 7.70 26.36 -6.86
N ARG A 388 7.65 25.17 -6.28
CA ARG A 388 8.53 24.75 -5.19
C ARG A 388 9.20 23.47 -5.63
N GLU A 389 10.47 23.56 -6.02
CA GLU A 389 11.35 22.41 -6.08
C GLU A 389 12.12 22.35 -4.76
N TYR A 390 12.12 21.18 -4.12
CA TYR A 390 12.90 20.95 -2.90
C TYR A 390 13.92 19.86 -3.17
N VAL A 391 15.18 20.21 -2.97
CA VAL A 391 16.32 19.30 -2.87
C VAL A 391 16.34 18.75 -1.43
N ASP A 392 16.71 17.48 -1.28
CA ASP A 392 16.70 16.72 -0.03
C ASP A 392 17.33 17.46 1.18
N ASP A 393 16.62 17.34 2.30
CA ASP A 393 16.95 17.65 3.70
C ASP A 393 17.62 18.99 4.10
N GLU A 394 16.91 19.68 5.00
CA GLU A 394 17.22 20.89 5.79
C GLU A 394 17.38 22.24 5.04
N GLU A 395 16.57 23.22 5.47
CA GLU A 395 16.37 24.59 4.97
C GLU A 395 15.57 24.79 3.66
N SER A 396 14.35 25.29 3.82
CA SER A 396 13.54 25.80 2.73
C SER A 396 13.97 27.21 2.31
N LYS A 397 14.53 27.36 1.11
CA LYS A 397 14.63 28.67 0.43
C LYS A 397 13.53 28.78 -0.63
N VAL A 398 12.81 29.90 -0.59
CA VAL A 398 11.79 30.28 -1.58
C VAL A 398 12.48 31.08 -2.68
N PHE A 399 12.40 30.65 -3.93
CA PHE A 399 12.77 31.52 -5.06
C PHE A 399 11.76 31.46 -6.21
N GLU A 400 11.55 32.68 -6.73
CA GLU A 400 10.79 33.16 -7.88
C GLU A 400 9.27 32.94 -7.98
N VAL A 401 8.59 34.10 -8.06
CA VAL A 401 7.20 34.27 -8.47
C VAL A 401 7.22 34.55 -9.97
N GLU A 402 6.81 33.59 -10.79
CA GLU A 402 6.58 33.85 -12.22
C GLU A 402 5.20 34.46 -12.38
N GLU A 403 5.15 35.78 -12.60
CA GLU A 403 3.90 36.52 -12.82
C GLU A 403 3.59 36.54 -14.32
N LYS A 404 2.71 35.64 -14.79
CA LYS A 404 2.21 35.69 -16.16
C LYS A 404 0.96 36.54 -16.24
N SER A 405 1.10 37.74 -16.79
CA SER A 405 -0.05 38.57 -17.21
C SER A 405 -0.40 38.24 -18.66
N THR A 406 -1.67 37.89 -18.91
CA THR A 406 -2.20 37.79 -20.28
C THR A 406 -3.22 38.89 -20.51
N ARG A 407 -2.99 39.68 -21.57
CA ARG A 407 -3.82 40.83 -21.94
C ARG A 407 -4.72 40.46 -23.11
N ALA A 408 -6.00 40.23 -22.86
CA ALA A 408 -6.98 40.04 -23.93
C ALA A 408 -7.67 41.37 -24.27
N LYS A 409 -7.60 41.80 -25.54
CA LYS A 409 -8.42 42.89 -26.09
C LYS A 409 -9.62 42.29 -26.80
N ARG A 410 -10.84 42.58 -26.33
CA ARG A 410 -12.08 42.23 -27.03
C ARG A 410 -12.52 43.43 -27.87
N LYS A 411 -12.47 43.31 -29.20
CA LYS A 411 -12.99 44.34 -30.11
C LYS A 411 -14.45 44.00 -30.41
N ARG A 412 -15.41 44.88 -30.07
CA ARG A 412 -16.81 44.72 -30.50
C ARG A 412 -16.85 44.83 -32.03
N ARG A 413 -17.47 43.86 -32.70
CA ARG A 413 -17.88 43.98 -34.09
C ARG A 413 -19.10 44.90 -34.11
N ASN A 414 -19.04 45.95 -34.95
CA ASN A 414 -20.18 46.83 -35.24
C ASN A 414 -21.36 46.05 -35.80
#